data_AF-A0A661ZBU4-F1
#
_entry.id   AF-A0A661ZBU4-F1
#
_cell.length_a   1.000
_cell.length_b   1.000
_cell.length_c   1.000
_cell.angle_alpha   90.00
_cell.angle_beta   90.00
_cell.angle_gamma   90.00
#
_symmetry.space_group_name_H-M   'P 1'
#
loop_
_entity.id
_entity.type
_entity.pdbx_description
1 polymer ?
#
loop_
_entity_poly.entity_id
_entity_poly.type
_entity_poly.pdbx_seq_one_letter_code
_entity_poly.pdbx_strand_id
1 'polypeptide(L)' 'MKKFVYITFLLPLLITASVQAQSAKQYLKTGEDFAKANNYEDAIVQFTKAIELEPDNEKAYI' A
#
# COMPACT_ATOMS: atom_id res chain seq x y z
N MET A 1 16.62 35.95 10.28
CA MET A 1 15.14 35.79 10.24
C MET A 1 14.66 35.00 9.02
N LYS A 2 15.12 35.30 7.79
CA LYS A 2 14.70 34.59 6.57
C LYS A 2 15.09 33.09 6.51
N LYS A 3 16.21 32.69 7.12
CA LYS A 3 16.67 31.28 7.15
C LYS A 3 15.74 30.34 7.92
N PHE A 4 15.02 30.85 8.93
CA PHE A 4 14.04 30.07 9.69
C PHE A 4 12.74 29.80 8.90
N VAL A 5 12.39 30.70 7.97
CA VAL A 5 11.20 30.56 7.10
C VAL A 5 11.34 29.38 6.14
N TYR A 6 12.55 29.12 5.64
CA TYR A 6 12.81 27.96 4.78
C TYR A 6 12.71 26.63 5.52
N ILE A 7 13.13 26.59 6.79
CA ILE A 7 13.05 25.39 7.64
C ILE A 7 11.59 25.04 7.95
N THR A 8 10.75 26.05 8.22
CA THR A 8 9.31 25.83 8.45
C THR A 8 8.55 25.37 7.21
N PHE A 9 9.03 25.71 6.00
CA PHE A 9 8.36 25.36 4.75
C PHE A 9 8.82 23.99 4.18
N LEU A 10 10.02 23.52 4.52
CA LEU A 10 10.57 22.23 4.07
C LEU A 10 10.23 21.05 5.00
N LEU A 11 9.91 21.29 6.27
CA LEU A 11 9.64 20.24 7.26
C LEU A 11 8.35 19.40 7.02
N PRO A 12 7.22 19.95 6.55
CA PRO A 12 5.97 19.17 6.46
C PRO A 12 5.94 18.15 5.30
N LEU A 13 6.91 18.20 4.38
CA LEU A 13 6.98 17.27 3.24
C LEU A 13 7.42 15.84 3.65
N LEU A 14 8.10 15.70 4.79
CA LEU A 14 8.58 14.39 5.29
C LEU A 14 7.51 13.59 6.04
N ILE A 15 6.41 14.22 6.45
CA ILE A 15 5.37 13.60 7.31
C ILE A 15 4.25 12.94 6.47
N THR A 16 4.13 13.28 5.18
CA THR A 16 3.11 12.70 4.30
C THR A 16 3.54 11.37 3.66
N ALA A 17 4.83 11.05 3.68
CA ALA A 17 5.38 9.82 3.08
C ALA A 17 5.11 8.56 3.90
N SER A 18 4.63 8.67 5.15
CA SER A 18 4.53 7.55 6.09
C SER A 18 3.14 6.89 6.18
N VAL A 19 2.18 7.21 5.30
CA VAL A 19 0.75 6.87 5.58
C VAL A 19 0.20 5.64 4.84
N GLN A 20 0.91 5.03 3.88
CA GLN A 20 0.41 3.81 3.24
C GLN A 20 1.48 2.73 3.08
N ALA A 21 2.09 2.32 4.19
CA ALA A 21 2.69 0.99 4.26
C ALA A 21 1.55 -0.05 4.44
N GLN A 22 0.81 -0.33 3.37
CA GLN A 22 -0.13 -1.45 3.38
C GLN A 22 0.68 -2.76 3.42
N SER A 23 0.36 -3.63 4.37
CA SER A 23 1.00 -4.95 4.46
C SER A 23 0.46 -5.89 3.37
N ALA A 24 1.25 -6.90 2.99
CA ALA A 24 0.79 -7.94 2.07
C ALA A 24 -0.53 -8.58 2.52
N LYS A 25 -0.71 -8.78 3.82
CA LYS A 25 -1.96 -9.25 4.42
C LYS A 25 -3.17 -8.37 4.13
N GLN A 26 -2.99 -7.04 4.09
CA GLN A 26 -4.08 -6.12 3.78
C GLN A 26 -4.47 -6.21 2.29
N TYR A 27 -3.48 -6.34 1.41
CA TYR A 27 -3.72 -6.56 -0.01
C TYR A 27 -4.42 -7.89 -0.26
N LEU A 28 -3.99 -8.97 0.40
CA LEU A 28 -4.66 -10.27 0.36
C LEU A 28 -6.13 -10.17 0.73
N LYS A 29 -6.43 -9.59 1.90
CA LYS A 29 -7.83 -9.43 2.35
C LYS A 29 -8.66 -8.64 1.35
N THR A 30 -8.11 -7.56 0.80
CA THR A 30 -8.81 -6.72 -0.18
C THR A 30 -9.04 -7.50 -1.49
N GLY A 31 -8.07 -8.29 -1.94
CA GLY A 31 -8.21 -9.17 -3.10
C GLY A 31 -9.29 -10.23 -2.89
N GLU A 32 -9.33 -10.87 -1.73
CA GLU A 32 -10.40 -11.81 -1.36
C GLU A 32 -11.78 -11.15 -1.38
N ASP A 33 -11.89 -9.93 -0.86
CA ASP A 33 -13.16 -9.19 -0.83
C ASP A 33 -13.63 -8.84 -2.26
N PHE A 34 -12.71 -8.45 -3.16
CA PHE A 34 -13.02 -8.26 -4.59
C PHE A 34 -13.39 -9.55 -5.30
N ALA A 35 -12.68 -10.65 -5.04
CA ALA A 35 -12.98 -11.96 -5.62
C ALA A 35 -14.37 -12.45 -5.20
N LYS A 36 -14.75 -12.25 -3.93
CA LYS A 36 -16.12 -12.53 -3.43
C LYS A 36 -17.19 -11.68 -4.10
N ALA A 37 -16.83 -10.46 -4.52
CA ALA A 37 -17.71 -9.57 -5.29
C ALA A 37 -17.72 -9.89 -6.80
N ASN A 38 -17.06 -10.97 -7.26
CA ASN A 38 -16.83 -11.33 -8.66
C ASN A 38 -16.05 -10.27 -9.46
N ASN A 39 -15.35 -9.36 -8.78
CA ASN A 39 -14.49 -8.37 -9.39
C ASN A 39 -13.06 -8.91 -9.48
N TYR A 40 -12.84 -9.84 -10.40
CA TYR A 40 -11.59 -10.58 -10.48
C TYR A 40 -10.42 -9.73 -10.97
N GLU A 41 -10.66 -8.72 -11.81
CA GLU A 41 -9.62 -7.82 -12.29
C GLU A 41 -9.00 -7.03 -11.13
N ASP A 42 -9.83 -6.41 -10.29
CA ASP A 42 -9.35 -5.70 -9.12
C ASP A 42 -8.73 -6.65 -8.08
N ALA A 43 -9.26 -7.87 -7.95
CA ALA A 43 -8.68 -8.89 -7.07
C ALA A 43 -7.25 -9.25 -7.47
N ILE A 44 -7.01 -9.49 -8.76
CA ILE A 44 -5.67 -9.79 -9.31
C ILE A 44 -4.70 -8.66 -9.00
N VAL A 45 -5.12 -7.40 -9.16
CA VAL A 45 -4.28 -6.24 -8.82
C VAL A 45 -3.88 -6.26 -7.35
N GLN A 46 -4.81 -6.58 -6.43
CA GLN A 46 -4.46 -6.64 -5.01
C GLN A 46 -3.56 -7.84 -4.69
N PHE A 47 -3.83 -9.03 -5.23
CA PHE A 47 -2.97 -10.20 -5.02
C PHE A 47 -1.57 -9.99 -5.58
N THR A 48 -1.44 -9.29 -6.72
CA THR A 48 -0.14 -8.94 -7.30
C THR A 48 0.66 -8.07 -6.34
N LYS A 49 0.05 -7.06 -5.72
CA LYS A 49 0.70 -6.22 -4.70
C LYS A 49 1.09 -7.01 -3.44
N ALA A 50 0.27 -8.00 -3.06
CA ALA A 50 0.63 -8.89 -1.95
C ALA A 50 1.88 -9.71 -2.28
N ILE A 51 1.98 -10.26 -3.50
CA ILE A 51 3.15 -11.00 -4.00
C ILE A 51 4.38 -10.10 -4.09
N GLU A 52 4.24 -8.85 -4.55
CA GLU A 52 5.34 -7.89 -4.62
C GLU A 52 5.95 -7.58 -3.24
N LEU A 53 5.14 -7.65 -2.19
CA LEU A 53 5.58 -7.37 -0.82
C LEU A 53 6.08 -8.63 -0.08
N GLU A 54 5.38 -9.75 -0.22
CA GLU A 54 5.71 -11.04 0.38
C GLU A 54 5.60 -12.13 -0.70
N PRO A 55 6.65 -12.32 -1.52
CA PRO A 55 6.61 -13.26 -2.64
C PRO A 55 6.57 -14.73 -2.19
N ASP A 56 6.87 -15.00 -0.93
CA ASP A 56 6.78 -16.31 -0.28
C ASP A 56 5.39 -16.57 0.36
N ASN A 57 4.48 -15.60 0.29
CA ASN A 57 3.13 -15.75 0.84
C ASN A 57 2.24 -16.59 -0.08
N GLU A 58 2.20 -17.90 0.21
CA GLU A 58 1.40 -18.90 -0.51
C GLU A 58 -0.07 -18.49 -0.72
N LYS A 59 -0.65 -17.71 0.20
CA LYS A 59 -2.05 -17.28 0.11
C LYS A 59 -2.31 -16.31 -1.03
N ALA A 60 -1.27 -15.66 -1.57
CA ALA A 60 -1.43 -14.72 -2.67
C ALA A 60 -1.51 -15.42 -4.04
N TYR A 61 -1.30 -16.74 -4.07
CA TYR A 61 -1.29 -17.56 -5.29
C TYR A 61 -2.47 -18.53 -5.42
N ILE A 62 -3.32 -18.65 -4.39
CA ILE A 62 -4.46 -19.57 -4.32
C ILE A 62 -5.76 -18.82 -4.65
#